data_AF-A0A953WV25-F1
#
_entry.id   AF-A0A953WV25-F1
#
_cell.length_a   1.000
_cell.length_b   1.000
_cell.length_c   1.000
_cell.angle_alpha   90.00
_cell.angle_beta   90.00
_cell.angle_gamma   90.00
#
_symmetry.space_group_name_H-M   'P 1'
#
loop_
_entity.id
_entity.type
_entity.pdbx_description
1 polymer ?
#
loop_
_entity_poly.entity_id
_entity_poly.type
_entity_poly.pdbx_seq_one_letter_code
_entity_poly.pdbx_strand_id
1 'polypeptide(L)'
;MTTSITTRDQAKARAREIRAEAAAAGTTLSHSAALERVAAELGYRDWNTASARLANTPEIPLQVGDRVGGTYLKQPFEGRVLSVRELNAGAAFEITLEFDEPVDVVEFESFSAFRHRVNATVSAGGVSYSKTSDGVPHLVVERLSGDII
;
A
#
# COMPACT_ATOMS: atom_id res chain seq x y z
N MET A 1 -12.27 17.57 -3.37
CA MET A 1 -10.98 16.94 -3.02
C MET A 1 -11.20 15.44 -3.07
N THR A 2 -10.55 14.73 -3.97
CA THR A 2 -10.69 13.27 -4.10
C THR A 2 -9.81 12.60 -3.07
N THR A 3 -10.39 12.21 -1.93
CA THR A 3 -9.72 11.40 -0.91
C THR A 3 -9.36 10.05 -1.53
N SER A 4 -8.08 9.77 -1.74
CA SER A 4 -7.62 8.50 -2.27
C SER A 4 -7.77 7.40 -1.21
N ILE A 5 -8.76 6.53 -1.40
CA ILE A 5 -9.05 5.42 -0.50
C ILE A 5 -8.15 4.25 -0.88
N THR A 6 -7.20 3.92 -0.01
CA THR A 6 -6.18 2.89 -0.26
C THR A 6 -6.26 1.72 0.71
N THR A 7 -7.00 1.87 1.82
CA THR A 7 -7.15 0.84 2.85
C THR A 7 -8.62 0.54 3.13
N ARG A 8 -8.86 -0.63 3.76
CA ARG A 8 -10.23 -1.05 4.09
C ARG A 8 -10.88 -0.12 5.11
N ASP A 9 -10.11 0.43 6.04
CA ASP A 9 -10.65 1.30 7.07
C ASP A 9 -10.87 2.73 6.55
N GLN A 10 -10.02 3.23 5.65
CA GLN A 10 -10.30 4.44 4.87
C GLN A 10 -11.60 4.31 4.06
N ALA A 11 -11.82 3.14 3.44
CA ALA A 11 -13.04 2.89 2.66
C ALA A 11 -14.29 2.86 3.55
N LYS A 12 -14.20 2.25 4.74
CA LYS A 12 -15.28 2.28 5.73
C LYS A 12 -15.52 3.69 6.27
N ALA A 13 -14.48 4.49 6.47
CA ALA A 13 -14.61 5.90 6.88
C ALA A 13 -15.36 6.70 5.81
N ARG A 14 -15.01 6.55 4.53
CA ARG A 14 -15.75 7.16 3.42
C ARG A 14 -17.23 6.71 3.39
N ALA A 15 -17.51 5.43 3.63
CA ALA A 15 -18.89 4.97 3.69
C ALA A 15 -19.69 5.62 4.84
N ARG A 16 -19.04 5.96 5.96
CA ARG A 16 -19.68 6.73 7.05
C ARG A 16 -19.96 8.18 6.62
N GLU A 17 -19.02 8.82 5.93
CA GLU A 17 -19.20 10.18 5.37
C GLU A 17 -20.36 10.22 4.37
N ILE A 18 -20.38 9.33 3.38
CA ILE A 18 -21.46 9.23 2.38
C ILE A 18 -22.82 9.06 3.07
N ARG A 19 -22.88 8.26 4.14
CA ARG A 19 -24.11 8.08 4.91
C ARG A 19 -24.51 9.34 5.67
N ALA A 20 -23.54 10.08 6.24
CA ALA A 20 -23.81 11.35 6.92
C ALA A 20 -24.29 12.43 5.94
N GLU A 21 -23.67 12.51 4.75
CA GLU A 21 -24.09 13.38 3.65
C GLU A 21 -25.52 13.07 3.21
N ALA A 22 -25.85 11.78 3.01
CA ALA A 22 -27.20 11.35 2.66
C ALA A 22 -28.23 11.70 3.74
N ALA A 23 -27.88 11.52 5.01
CA ALA A 23 -28.76 11.87 6.13
C ALA A 23 -29.01 13.38 6.22
N ALA A 24 -27.98 14.21 5.98
CA ALA A 24 -28.13 15.66 5.90
C ALA A 24 -29.04 16.10 4.74
N ALA A 25 -29.03 15.35 3.64
CA ALA A 25 -29.95 15.52 2.52
C ALA A 25 -31.34 14.88 2.74
N GLY A 26 -31.66 14.40 3.95
CA GLY A 26 -32.94 13.80 4.30
C GLY A 26 -33.17 12.39 3.74
N THR A 27 -32.14 11.75 3.19
CA THR A 27 -32.21 10.39 2.61
C THR A 27 -31.62 9.36 3.57
N THR A 28 -32.39 8.32 3.88
CA THR A 28 -31.92 7.20 4.70
C THR A 28 -31.12 6.20 3.84
N LEU A 29 -29.79 6.18 4.03
CA LEU A 29 -28.90 5.23 3.37
C LEU A 29 -28.43 4.15 4.34
N SER A 30 -28.57 2.88 3.95
CA SER A 30 -28.03 1.76 4.72
C SER A 30 -26.49 1.75 4.68
N HIS A 31 -25.86 1.15 5.68
CA HIS A 31 -24.38 1.08 5.70
C HIS A 31 -23.84 0.27 4.52
N SER A 32 -24.47 -0.86 4.19
CA SER A 32 -24.09 -1.68 3.05
C SER A 32 -24.19 -0.92 1.73
N ALA A 33 -25.26 -0.14 1.52
CA ALA A 33 -25.41 0.68 0.31
C ALA A 33 -24.34 1.77 0.21
N ALA A 34 -23.90 2.33 1.33
CA ALA A 34 -22.78 3.27 1.34
C ALA A 34 -21.45 2.59 0.96
N LEU A 35 -21.20 1.36 1.43
CA LEU A 35 -20.02 0.59 1.05
C LEU A 35 -20.00 0.23 -0.45
N GLU A 36 -21.15 -0.10 -1.03
CA GLU A 36 -21.27 -0.33 -2.48
C GLU A 36 -20.96 0.95 -3.28
N ARG A 37 -21.39 2.12 -2.81
CA ARG A 37 -21.00 3.39 -3.44
C ARG A 37 -19.51 3.64 -3.37
N VAL A 38 -18.86 3.34 -2.24
CA VAL A 38 -17.40 3.41 -2.12
C VAL A 38 -16.72 2.43 -3.08
N ALA A 39 -17.24 1.21 -3.23
CA ALA A 39 -16.71 0.25 -4.19
C ALA A 39 -16.79 0.78 -5.63
N ALA A 40 -17.93 1.39 -6.00
CA ALA A 40 -18.11 2.02 -7.30
C ALA A 40 -17.20 3.25 -7.51
N GLU A 41 -17.02 4.10 -6.49
CA GLU A 41 -16.06 5.23 -6.51
C GLU A 41 -14.63 4.74 -6.76
N LEU A 42 -14.28 3.57 -6.23
CA LEU A 42 -12.99 2.91 -6.43
C LEU A 42 -12.87 2.13 -7.74
N GLY A 43 -13.94 2.03 -8.54
CA GLY A 43 -13.97 1.26 -9.79
C GLY A 43 -14.15 -0.25 -9.62
N TYR A 44 -14.56 -0.72 -8.44
CA TYR A 44 -14.89 -2.12 -8.19
C TYR A 44 -16.37 -2.40 -8.43
N ARG A 45 -16.69 -3.67 -8.76
CA ARG A 45 -18.05 -4.12 -9.01
C ARG A 45 -18.92 -4.15 -7.75
N ASP A 46 -18.33 -4.55 -6.63
CA ASP A 46 -19.01 -4.71 -5.35
C ASP A 46 -18.04 -4.50 -4.17
N TRP A 47 -18.61 -4.23 -3.00
CA TRP A 47 -17.83 -4.06 -1.78
C TRP A 47 -17.03 -5.29 -1.40
N ASN A 48 -17.54 -6.51 -1.64
CA ASN A 48 -16.80 -7.73 -1.29
C ASN A 48 -15.46 -7.79 -2.03
N THR A 49 -15.47 -7.52 -3.34
CA THR A 49 -14.29 -7.46 -4.20
C THR A 49 -13.35 -6.33 -3.77
N ALA A 50 -13.89 -5.14 -3.52
CA ALA A 50 -13.10 -4.01 -3.03
C ALA A 50 -12.43 -4.34 -1.68
N SER A 51 -13.19 -4.92 -0.75
CA SER A 51 -12.72 -5.25 0.59
C SER A 51 -11.63 -6.31 0.60
N ALA A 52 -11.69 -7.30 -0.30
CA ALA A 52 -10.64 -8.31 -0.45
C ALA A 52 -9.34 -7.69 -0.98
N ARG A 53 -9.44 -6.76 -1.94
CA ARG A 53 -8.27 -6.03 -2.48
C ARG A 53 -7.66 -5.08 -1.44
N LEU A 54 -8.50 -4.38 -0.70
CA LEU A 54 -8.09 -3.46 0.36
C LEU A 54 -7.58 -4.20 1.61
N ALA A 55 -8.05 -5.42 1.88
CA ALA A 55 -7.57 -6.24 3.00
C ALA A 55 -6.17 -6.83 2.77
N ASN A 56 -5.78 -7.03 1.50
CA ASN A 56 -4.42 -7.45 1.14
C ASN A 56 -3.43 -6.28 1.11
N THR A 57 -3.85 -5.08 1.54
CA THR A 57 -2.99 -3.89 1.62
C THR A 57 -2.70 -3.64 3.10
N PRO A 58 -1.56 -4.10 3.64
CA PRO A 58 -1.27 -3.95 5.06
C PRO A 58 -1.02 -2.47 5.38
N GLU A 59 -1.79 -1.90 6.30
CA GLU A 59 -1.64 -0.52 6.77
C GLU A 59 -0.31 -0.36 7.52
N ILE A 60 0.75 0.02 6.82
CA ILE A 60 2.05 0.21 7.45
C ILE A 60 2.52 1.62 7.15
N PRO A 61 2.26 2.58 8.08
CA PRO A 61 2.98 3.83 8.07
C PRO A 61 4.44 3.52 8.43
N LEU A 62 5.25 3.25 7.41
CA LEU A 62 6.69 3.06 7.57
C LEU A 62 7.30 4.31 8.19
N GLN A 63 8.16 4.12 9.18
CA GLN A 63 8.93 5.20 9.79
C GLN A 63 10.42 5.05 9.48
N VAL A 64 11.14 6.16 9.48
CA VAL A 64 12.60 6.13 9.38
C VAL A 64 13.16 5.33 10.56
N GLY A 65 14.01 4.37 10.26
CA GLY A 65 14.61 3.45 11.23
C GLY A 65 13.89 2.12 11.37
N ASP A 66 12.67 1.96 10.83
CA ASP A 66 11.94 0.69 10.86
C ASP A 66 12.70 -0.41 10.13
N ARG A 67 12.67 -1.60 10.71
CA ARG A 67 13.09 -2.84 10.06
C ARG A 67 12.00 -3.30 9.12
N VAL A 68 12.40 -3.61 7.90
CA VAL A 68 11.48 -4.00 6.84
C VAL A 68 11.99 -5.22 6.10
N GLY A 69 11.05 -6.01 5.62
CA GLY A 69 11.30 -7.14 4.75
C GLY A 69 10.34 -7.10 3.58
N GLY A 70 10.53 -7.99 2.63
CA GLY A 70 9.58 -8.19 1.55
C GLY A 70 10.27 -8.62 0.28
N THR A 71 9.76 -8.15 -0.86
CA THR A 71 10.30 -8.52 -2.17
C THR A 71 10.59 -7.30 -3.02
N TYR A 72 11.76 -7.27 -3.63
CA TYR A 72 12.18 -6.28 -4.61
C TYR A 72 12.53 -6.99 -5.91
N LEU A 73 11.78 -6.72 -6.98
CA LEU A 73 11.93 -7.37 -8.28
C LEU A 73 11.94 -8.91 -8.18
N LYS A 74 10.98 -9.46 -7.41
CA LYS A 74 10.82 -10.90 -7.08
C LYS A 74 11.90 -11.48 -6.15
N GLN A 75 12.89 -10.69 -5.72
CA GLN A 75 13.95 -11.14 -4.82
C GLN A 75 13.60 -10.77 -3.39
N PRO A 76 13.71 -11.71 -2.42
CA PRO A 76 13.50 -11.39 -1.02
C PRO A 76 14.56 -10.41 -0.53
N PHE A 77 14.18 -9.49 0.35
CA PHE A 77 15.11 -8.60 1.02
C PHE A 77 14.74 -8.41 2.48
N GLU A 78 15.76 -8.11 3.28
CA GLU A 78 15.63 -7.50 4.59
C GLU A 78 16.46 -6.22 4.63
N GLY A 79 16.00 -5.24 5.41
CA GLY A 79 16.70 -3.98 5.51
C GLY A 79 16.02 -2.98 6.44
N ARG A 80 16.37 -1.72 6.24
CA ARG A 80 15.91 -0.62 7.07
C ARG A 80 15.46 0.57 6.22
N VAL A 81 14.44 1.26 6.72
CA VAL A 81 13.97 2.52 6.13
C VAL A 81 14.92 3.65 6.51
N LEU A 82 15.55 4.29 5.52
CA LEU A 82 16.42 5.45 5.73
C LEU A 82 15.69 6.80 5.64
N SER A 83 14.67 6.88 4.79
CA SER A 83 13.88 8.09 4.62
C SER A 83 12.46 7.74 4.23
N VAL A 84 11.49 8.51 4.72
CA VAL A 84 10.09 8.45 4.29
C VAL A 84 9.64 9.86 3.97
N ARG A 85 9.03 10.03 2.80
CA ARG A 85 8.40 11.28 2.36
C ARG A 85 6.98 10.99 1.97
N GLU A 86 6.05 11.61 2.66
CA GLU A 86 4.63 11.54 2.33
C GLU A 86 4.35 12.31 1.02
N LEU A 87 3.56 11.70 0.16
CA LEU A 87 3.07 12.26 -1.10
C LEU A 87 1.54 12.16 -1.14
N ASN A 88 0.91 13.07 -1.88
CA ASN A 88 -0.54 13.06 -2.11
C ASN A 88 -1.38 12.97 -0.82
N ALA A 89 -0.99 13.72 0.22
CA ALA A 89 -1.67 13.76 1.52
C ALA A 89 -1.89 12.36 2.15
N GLY A 90 -0.86 11.50 2.09
CA GLY A 90 -0.86 10.20 2.75
C GLY A 90 -1.30 9.05 1.86
N ALA A 91 -1.62 9.32 0.59
CA ALA A 91 -1.97 8.27 -0.36
C ALA A 91 -0.75 7.49 -0.86
N ALA A 92 0.42 8.12 -0.92
CA ALA A 92 1.68 7.52 -1.35
C ALA A 92 2.85 7.95 -0.46
N PHE A 93 3.88 7.11 -0.40
CA PHE A 93 5.10 7.36 0.36
C PHE A 93 6.29 7.07 -0.54
N GLU A 94 7.16 8.05 -0.69
CA GLU A 94 8.48 7.82 -1.25
C GLU A 94 9.40 7.38 -0.12
N ILE A 95 9.90 6.15 -0.21
CA ILE A 95 10.77 5.54 0.78
C ILE A 95 12.15 5.30 0.19
N THR A 96 13.17 5.49 1.01
CA THR A 96 14.51 5.00 0.73
C THR A 96 14.79 3.84 1.66
N LEU A 97 15.07 2.68 1.08
CA LEU A 97 15.44 1.46 1.80
C LEU A 97 16.93 1.18 1.63
N GLU A 98 17.56 0.75 2.70
CA GLU A 98 18.90 0.16 2.70
C GLU A 98 18.77 -1.31 3.06
N PHE A 99 19.25 -2.18 2.18
CA PHE A 99 19.24 -3.62 2.40
C PHE A 99 20.42 -4.02 3.29
N ASP A 100 20.17 -4.95 4.21
CA ASP A 100 21.19 -5.46 5.12
C ASP A 100 22.27 -6.22 4.33
N GLU A 101 21.84 -6.99 3.32
CA GLU A 101 22.70 -7.62 2.33
C GLU A 101 22.39 -7.08 0.92
N PRO A 102 23.40 -6.85 0.07
CA PRO A 102 23.15 -6.45 -1.32
C PRO A 102 22.29 -7.48 -2.05
N VAL A 103 21.12 -7.03 -2.53
CA VAL A 103 20.17 -7.87 -3.26
C VAL A 103 20.54 -7.84 -4.74
N ASP A 104 20.77 -9.01 -5.33
CA ASP A 104 20.90 -9.14 -6.79
C ASP A 104 19.53 -9.08 -7.43
N VAL A 105 19.25 -8.04 -8.22
CA VAL A 105 17.90 -7.80 -8.77
C VAL A 105 17.65 -8.45 -10.13
N VAL A 106 18.52 -9.37 -10.53
CA VAL A 106 18.50 -10.00 -11.86
C VAL A 106 18.20 -11.49 -11.71
N GLU A 107 17.22 -11.99 -12.47
CA GLU A 107 16.84 -13.41 -12.45
C GLU A 107 17.79 -14.32 -13.27
N PHE A 108 18.63 -13.75 -14.14
CA PHE A 108 19.49 -14.52 -15.04
C PHE A 108 20.90 -14.74 -14.47
N GLU A 109 21.35 -16.00 -14.41
CA GLU A 109 22.69 -16.39 -13.90
C GLU A 109 23.86 -15.74 -14.65
N SER A 110 23.65 -15.20 -15.85
CA SER A 110 24.70 -14.58 -16.67
C SER A 110 24.94 -13.09 -16.36
N PHE A 111 24.17 -12.48 -15.46
CA PHE A 111 24.31 -11.06 -15.13
C PHE A 111 23.85 -10.76 -13.70
N SER A 112 24.64 -10.00 -12.95
CA SER A 112 24.28 -9.55 -11.60
C SER A 112 24.12 -8.03 -11.53
N ALA A 113 23.10 -7.57 -10.82
CA ALA A 113 22.93 -6.16 -10.48
C ALA A 113 22.62 -6.02 -8.99
N PHE A 114 23.66 -5.96 -8.17
CA PHE A 114 23.52 -5.77 -6.74
C PHE A 114 23.04 -4.35 -6.40
N ARG A 115 22.02 -4.27 -5.56
CA ARG A 115 21.54 -3.02 -4.97
C ARG A 115 21.70 -3.10 -3.46
N HIS A 116 22.34 -2.10 -2.88
CA HIS A 116 22.36 -1.89 -1.42
C HIS A 116 21.27 -0.91 -0.97
N ARG A 117 20.86 -0.02 -1.87
CA ARG A 117 19.90 1.04 -1.58
C ARG A 117 18.95 1.22 -2.75
N VAL A 118 17.67 1.38 -2.43
CA VAL A 118 16.62 1.65 -3.41
C VAL A 118 15.76 2.81 -2.92
N ASN A 119 15.37 3.67 -3.86
CA ASN A 119 14.29 4.62 -3.65
C ASN A 119 13.06 4.10 -4.41
N ALA A 120 11.92 4.04 -3.75
CA ALA A 120 10.68 3.60 -4.34
C ALA A 120 9.49 4.42 -3.83
N THR A 121 8.53 4.67 -4.69
CA THR A 121 7.22 5.18 -4.30
C THR A 121 6.28 4.01 -4.06
N VAL A 122 5.85 3.84 -2.82
CA VAL A 122 4.90 2.83 -2.37
C VAL A 122 3.59 3.48 -1.98
N SER A 123 2.50 2.73 -2.01
CA SER A 123 1.24 3.13 -1.40
C SER A 123 1.38 3.14 0.14
N ALA A 124 0.37 3.64 0.83
CA ALA A 124 0.22 3.47 2.29
C ALA A 124 0.32 2.00 2.76
N GLY A 125 0.21 1.05 1.82
CA GLY A 125 0.33 -0.37 2.07
C GLY A 125 1.72 -0.98 1.90
N GLY A 126 2.74 -0.18 1.59
CA GLY A 126 4.08 -0.70 1.29
C GLY A 126 4.20 -1.38 -0.08
N VAL A 127 3.25 -1.17 -1.00
CA VAL A 127 3.30 -1.76 -2.35
C VAL A 127 3.61 -0.69 -3.39
N SER A 128 4.59 -0.92 -4.27
CA SER A 128 4.92 0.00 -5.35
C SER A 128 3.83 0.07 -6.42
N TYR A 129 3.58 1.27 -6.95
CA TYR A 129 2.66 1.47 -8.08
C TYR A 129 3.18 0.88 -9.39
N SER A 130 4.51 0.82 -9.57
CA SER A 130 5.14 0.21 -10.74
C SER A 130 5.06 -1.32 -10.67
N LYS A 131 4.75 -1.94 -11.82
CA LYS A 131 4.64 -3.38 -11.99
C LYS A 131 5.58 -3.86 -13.08
N THR A 132 6.11 -5.06 -12.92
CA THR A 132 6.82 -5.77 -13.98
C THR A 132 5.86 -6.11 -15.11
N SER A 133 6.39 -6.50 -16.27
CA SER A 133 5.60 -7.01 -17.40
C SER A 133 4.62 -8.12 -17.02
N ASP A 134 4.94 -8.89 -15.98
CA ASP A 134 4.15 -10.02 -15.48
C ASP A 134 3.07 -9.61 -14.46
N GLY A 135 2.91 -8.30 -14.22
CA GLY A 135 1.90 -7.75 -13.32
C GLY A 135 2.26 -7.78 -11.83
N VAL A 136 3.48 -8.21 -11.48
CA VAL A 136 3.99 -8.24 -10.10
C VAL A 136 4.52 -6.85 -9.71
N PRO A 137 4.17 -6.30 -8.53
CA PRO A 137 4.76 -5.05 -8.05
C PRO A 137 6.29 -5.13 -8.00
N HIS A 138 6.97 -4.03 -8.36
CA HIS A 138 8.42 -3.96 -8.27
C HIS A 138 8.93 -4.05 -6.83
N LEU A 139 8.19 -3.50 -5.88
CA LEU A 139 8.52 -3.54 -4.46
C LEU A 139 7.25 -3.85 -3.67
N VAL A 140 7.35 -4.85 -2.81
CA VAL A 140 6.44 -5.07 -1.70
C VAL A 140 7.29 -5.00 -0.45
N VAL A 141 6.96 -4.09 0.44
CA VAL A 141 7.65 -3.89 1.70
C VAL A 141 6.65 -4.03 2.85
N GLU A 142 7.05 -4.78 3.84
CA GLU A 142 6.34 -4.94 5.10
C GLU A 142 7.25 -4.61 6.25
N ARG A 143 6.70 -3.97 7.30
CA ARG A 143 7.42 -3.75 8.54
C ARG A 143 7.59 -5.09 9.23
N LEU A 144 8.83 -5.49 9.44
CA LEU A 144 9.15 -6.60 10.32
C LEU A 144 8.86 -6.10 11.73
N SER A 145 7.76 -6.62 12.30
CA SER A 145 7.46 -6.42 13.70
C SER A 145 8.56 -7.12 14.48
N GLY A 146 9.58 -6.36 14.89
CA GLY A 146 10.49 -6.86 15.92
C GLY A 146 9.64 -7.12 17.14
N ASP A 147 9.53 -8.38 17.55
CA ASP A 147 8.99 -8.74 18.85
C ASP A 147 9.69 -7.86 19.89
N ILE A 148 8.92 -6.94 20.47
CA ILE A 148 9.35 -6.20 21.64
C ILE A 148 9.32 -7.23 22.77
N ILE A 149 10.50 -7.74 23.14
CA ILE A 149 10.73 -8.42 24.42
C ILE A 149 10.72 -7.37 25.53
#